data_AF-A0A1G3QWB5-F1
#
_entry.id   AF-A0A1G3QWB5-F1
#
_cell.length_a   1.000
_cell.length_b   1.000
_cell.length_c   1.000
_cell.angle_alpha   90.00
_cell.angle_beta   90.00
_cell.angle_gamma   90.00
#
_symmetry.space_group_name_H-M   'P 1'
#
loop_
_entity.id
_entity.type
_entity.pdbx_description
1 polymer ?
#
loop_
_entity_poly.entity_id
_entity_poly.type
_entity_poly.pdbx_seq_one_letter_code
_entity_poly.pdbx_strand_id
1 'polypeptide(L)' 'MTRCAREIVVAVPTAPLSTYNAIAPLVSEIVCPDVRDAVTFAVADAYENWHDISCEGALAILQKEGYLYV' A
#
# COMPACT_ATOMS: atom_id res chain seq x y z
N MET A 1 -14.48 -1.00 -20.21
CA MET A 1 -13.45 0.05 -20.33
C MET A 1 -12.22 -0.40 -19.58
N THR A 2 -11.18 -0.83 -20.28
CA THR A 2 -9.90 -1.19 -19.66
C THR A 2 -9.19 0.11 -19.30
N ARG A 3 -8.78 0.29 -18.06
CA ARG A 3 -7.94 1.44 -17.66
C ARG A 3 -6.56 1.25 -18.30
N CYS A 4 -6.10 2.21 -19.11
CA CYS A 4 -4.80 2.13 -19.81
C CYS A 4 -3.75 3.00 -19.12
N ALA A 5 -3.18 2.51 -18.02
CA ALA A 5 -2.03 3.16 -17.40
C ALA A 5 -0.78 2.98 -18.28
N ARG A 6 0.06 4.01 -18.40
CA ARG A 6 1.36 3.92 -19.09
C ARG A 6 2.34 3.02 -18.32
N GLU A 7 2.36 3.19 -17.00
CA GLU A 7 3.23 2.49 -16.05
C GLU A 7 2.45 2.22 -14.77
N ILE A 8 2.89 1.22 -14.01
CA ILE A 8 2.34 0.87 -12.70
C ILE A 8 3.49 0.89 -11.70
N VAL A 9 3.40 1.74 -10.68
CA VAL A 9 4.36 1.81 -9.57
C VAL A 9 3.65 1.41 -8.29
N VAL A 10 4.26 0.51 -7.51
CA VAL A 10 3.75 0.11 -6.19
C VAL A 10 4.60 0.79 -5.12
N ALA A 11 3.99 1.68 -4.35
CA ALA A 11 4.63 2.33 -3.22
C ALA A 11 3.97 1.87 -1.91
N VAL A 12 4.72 1.17 -1.07
CA VAL A 12 4.23 0.64 0.21
C VAL A 12 5.27 0.80 1.32
N PRO A 13 4.88 1.05 2.58
CA PRO A 13 5.85 1.26 3.66
C PRO A 13 6.67 0.02 4.01
N THR A 14 6.03 -1.16 4.04
CA THR A 14 6.66 -2.43 4.44
C THR A 14 6.13 -3.60 3.61
N ALA A 15 6.94 -4.63 3.40
CA ALA A 15 6.54 -5.87 2.72
C ALA A 15 7.42 -7.07 3.13
N PRO A 16 6.89 -8.31 3.09
CA PRO A 16 7.74 -9.49 3.13
C PRO A 16 8.44 -9.68 1.78
N LEU A 17 9.68 -10.17 1.80
CA LEU A 17 10.52 -10.38 0.61
C LEU A 17 9.85 -11.28 -0.43
N SER A 18 9.10 -12.31 0.02
CA SER A 18 8.37 -13.22 -0.86
C SER A 18 7.33 -12.48 -1.73
N THR A 19 6.55 -11.57 -1.14
CA THR A 19 5.57 -10.76 -1.87
C THR A 19 6.24 -9.72 -2.75
N TYR A 20 7.31 -9.07 -2.27
CA TYR A 20 8.10 -8.14 -3.09
C TYR A 20 8.55 -8.81 -4.39
N ASN A 21 9.16 -10.00 -4.28
CA ASN A 21 9.66 -10.76 -5.44
C ASN A 21 8.52 -11.25 -6.36
N ALA A 22 7.35 -11.58 -5.81
CA ALA A 22 6.19 -11.99 -6.59
C ALA A 22 5.58 -10.82 -7.40
N ILE A 23 5.61 -9.60 -6.86
CA ILE A 23 5.04 -8.40 -7.50
C ILE A 23 6.03 -7.73 -8.46
N ALA A 24 7.33 -7.79 -8.17
CA ALA A 24 8.38 -7.15 -8.98
C ALA A 24 8.27 -7.37 -10.50
N PRO A 25 7.96 -8.58 -11.03
CA PRO A 25 7.83 -8.77 -12.47
C PRO A 25 6.52 -8.24 -13.07
N LEU A 26 5.54 -7.82 -12.26
CA LEU A 26 4.21 -7.38 -12.70
C LEU A 26 4.07 -5.86 -12.85
N VAL A 27 5.05 -5.10 -12.36
CA VAL A 27 4.98 -3.64 -12.23
C VAL A 27 6.27 -3.00 -12.76
N SER A 28 6.21 -1.71 -13.06
CA SER A 28 7.37 -0.95 -13.56
C SER A 28 8.39 -0.70 -12.44
N GLU A 29 7.93 -0.46 -11.21
CA GLU A 29 8.78 -0.15 -10.06
C GLU A 29 8.07 -0.47 -8.73
N ILE A 30 8.87 -0.82 -7.72
CA ILE A 30 8.41 -0.92 -6.32
C ILE A 30 9.26 0.00 -5.44
N VAL A 31 8.60 0.88 -4.70
CA VAL A 31 9.22 1.73 -3.66
C VAL A 31 8.79 1.19 -2.29
N CYS A 32 9.70 0.51 -1.60
CA CYS A 32 9.45 -0.07 -0.29
C CYS A 32 10.68 0.06 0.62
N PRO A 33 10.66 0.96 1.63
CA PRO A 33 11.82 1.18 2.50
C PRO A 33 12.06 0.06 3.52
N ASP A 34 11.04 -0.74 3.87
CA ASP A 34 11.13 -1.84 4.85
C ASP A 34 10.74 -3.19 4.20
N VAL A 35 11.69 -3.80 3.47
CA VAL A 35 11.52 -5.17 2.94
C VAL A 35 12.13 -6.17 3.92
N ARG A 36 11.32 -7.10 4.42
CA ARG A 36 11.73 -8.06 5.44
C ARG A 36 11.79 -9.48 4.90
N ASP A 37 12.94 -10.13 5.04
CA ASP A 37 13.09 -11.56 4.81
C ASP A 37 12.83 -12.33 6.12
N ALA A 38 11.56 -12.69 6.35
CA ALA A 38 11.12 -13.32 7.59
C ALA A 38 10.09 -14.42 7.32
N VAL A 39 10.16 -15.50 8.12
CA VAL A 39 9.21 -16.63 8.06
C VAL A 39 7.80 -16.21 8.48
N THR A 40 7.71 -15.28 9.43
CA THR A 40 6.47 -14.67 9.90
C THR A 40 6.50 -13.17 9.62
N PHE A 41 5.38 -12.61 9.18
CA PHE A 41 5.27 -11.19 8.84
C PHE A 41 3.92 -10.64 9.30
N ALA A 42 3.92 -9.44 9.87
CA ALA A 42 2.72 -8.68 10.20
C ALA A 42 2.94 -7.22 9.79
N VAL A 43 1.98 -6.64 9.05
CA VAL A 43 2.07 -5.24 8.59
C VAL A 43 2.16 -4.28 9.78
N ALA A 44 1.39 -4.55 10.85
CA ALA A 44 1.34 -3.72 12.04
C ALA A 44 2.69 -3.60 12.76
N ASP A 45 3.58 -4.58 12.61
CA ASP A 45 4.91 -4.60 13.25
C ASP A 45 5.88 -3.56 12.64
N ALA A 46 5.52 -2.92 11.53
CA ALA A 46 6.28 -1.80 10.97
C ALA A 46 5.89 -0.42 11.58
N TYR A 47 4.89 -0.38 12.46
CA TYR A 47 4.36 0.87 13.00
C TYR A 47 4.42 0.89 14.52
N GLU A 48 5.01 1.95 15.09
CA GLU A 48 4.92 2.21 16.53
C GLU A 48 3.46 2.46 16.97
N ASN A 49 2.68 3.13 16.11
CA ASN A 49 1.28 3.44 16.33
C ASN A 49 0.45 2.81 15.21
N TRP A 50 -0.10 1.62 15.45
CA TRP A 50 -1.03 0.95 14.56
C TRP A 50 -2.45 1.05 15.11
N HIS A 51 -3.37 1.61 14.32
CA HIS A 51 -4.77 1.74 14.71
C HIS A 51 -5.68 1.51 13.51
N ASP A 52 -6.91 1.10 13.79
CA ASP A 52 -7.94 1.00 12.76
C ASP A 52 -8.36 2.39 12.28
N ILE A 53 -8.86 2.46 11.04
CA ILE A 53 -9.49 3.65 10.47
C ILE A 53 -10.98 3.34 10.33
N SER A 54 -11.85 4.13 10.95
CA SER A 54 -13.29 3.95 10.81
C SER A 54 -13.77 4.32 9.41
N CYS A 55 -14.96 3.83 9.03
CA CYS A 55 -15.58 4.21 7.76
C CYS A 55 -15.72 5.73 7.63
N GLU A 56 -16.14 6.41 8.69
CA GLU A 56 -16.28 7.88 8.73
C GLU A 56 -14.93 8.57 8.57
N GLY A 57 -13.87 8.04 9.22
CA GLY A 57 -12.51 8.55 9.08
C GLY A 57 -11.99 8.41 7.64
N ALA A 58 -12.22 7.26 7.01
CA ALA A 58 -11.85 7.04 5.61
C ALA A 58 -12.61 7.99 4.66
N LEU A 59 -13.92 8.16 4.85
CA LEU A 59 -14.73 9.09 4.06
C LEU A 59 -14.28 10.54 4.22
N ALA A 60 -13.93 10.95 5.45
CA ALA A 60 -13.42 12.29 5.72
C ALA A 60 -12.10 12.57 4.98
N ILE A 61 -11.19 11.58 4.91
CA ILE A 61 -9.95 11.69 4.13
C ILE A 61 -10.28 11.84 2.63
N LEU A 62 -11.16 10.99 2.09
CA LEU A 62 -11.54 11.06 0.68
C LEU A 62 -12.19 12.40 0.30
N GLN A 63 -13.05 12.94 1.17
CA GLN A 63 -13.67 14.25 0.96
C GLN A 63 -12.63 15.37 1.00
N LYS A 64 -11.73 15.35 2.00
CA LYS A 64 -10.65 16.33 2.15
C LYS A 64 -9.74 16.37 0.91
N GLU A 65 -9.43 15.21 0.34
CA GLU A 65 -8.58 15.08 -0.85
C GLU A 65 -9.35 15.24 -2.17
N GLY A 66 -10.66 15.53 -2.13
CA GLY A 66 -11.49 15.79 -3.31
C GLY A 66 -11.87 14.55 -4.12
N TYR A 67 -11.70 13.34 -3.57
CA TYR A 67 -12.09 12.07 -4.20
C TYR A 67 -13.54 11.67 -3.92
N LEU A 68 -14.21 12.38 -3.02
CA LEU A 68 -15.63 12.20 -2.73
C LEU A 68 -16.31 13.57 -2.68
N TYR A 69 -17.35 13.73 -3.50
CA TYR A 69 -18.24 14.88 -3.47
C TYR A 69 -19.56 14.42 -2.84
N VAL A 70 -19.85 14.95 -1.66
CA VAL A 70 -21.14 14.83 -0.95
C VAL A 70 -21.82 16.18 -0.90
#